data_AF-A0A973GBR5-F1
#
_entry.id   AF-A0A973GBR5-F1
#
_cell.length_a   1.000
_cell.length_b   1.000
_cell.length_c   1.000
_cell.angle_alpha   90.00
_cell.angle_beta   90.00
_cell.angle_gamma   90.00
#
_symmetry.space_group_name_H-M   'P 1'
#
loop_
_entity.id
_entity.type
_entity.pdbx_description
1 polymer ?
#
loop_
_entity_poly.entity_id
_entity_poly.type
_entity_poly.pdbx_seq_one_letter_code
_entity_poly.pdbx_strand_id
1 'polypeptide(L)'
;MSEEVVYKSTRWSITRAQDSRSAPPARRRRPKTEVRRLRAGLAFLLPGLLILAIWVFYPTFYALWISFTDSSGLNDPSFIGLANYARIFTDADTRGAIVNTLTYAVSFAPLVIATAIAMALLLNRKDLPLRGFFRTVIFLPFIISMAVAALSFSFM
;
A
#
# COMPACT_ATOMS: atom_id res chain seq x y z
N MET A 1 -52.35 37.02 -9.03
CA MET A 1 -53.69 36.37 -9.06
C MET A 1 -53.67 35.47 -10.28
N SER A 2 -53.23 34.22 -10.12
CA SER A 2 -54.05 33.00 -9.87
C SER A 2 -54.37 32.33 -11.22
N GLU A 3 -53.57 31.35 -11.65
CA GLU A 3 -53.60 29.91 -11.36
C GLU A 3 -54.39 29.11 -12.42
N GLU A 4 -54.12 27.79 -12.48
CA GLU A 4 -54.55 26.75 -13.44
C GLU A 4 -53.63 26.56 -14.66
N VAL A 5 -52.67 25.63 -14.67
CA VAL A 5 -52.76 24.18 -14.41
C VAL A 5 -53.87 23.51 -15.22
N VAL A 6 -53.59 23.12 -16.47
CA VAL A 6 -54.25 21.97 -17.09
C VAL A 6 -53.23 21.11 -17.84
N TYR A 7 -52.68 20.19 -17.04
CA TYR A 7 -52.13 18.88 -17.34
C TYR A 7 -52.49 18.32 -18.74
N LYS A 8 -51.47 18.14 -19.59
CA LYS A 8 -51.58 17.38 -20.84
C LYS A 8 -51.94 15.92 -20.54
N SER A 9 -53.19 15.61 -20.78
CA SER A 9 -53.69 14.26 -21.02
C SER A 9 -53.03 13.67 -22.26
N THR A 10 -52.16 12.67 -22.11
CA THR A 10 -51.90 11.74 -23.21
C THR A 10 -51.67 10.32 -22.71
N ARG A 11 -52.81 9.62 -22.58
CA ARG A 11 -53.04 8.30 -23.16
C ARG A 11 -52.10 7.19 -22.66
N TRP A 12 -52.50 6.57 -21.56
CA TRP A 12 -52.15 5.18 -21.26
C TRP A 12 -52.63 4.26 -22.37
N SER A 13 -51.76 3.93 -23.31
CA SER A 13 -51.95 2.81 -24.22
C SER A 13 -51.57 1.52 -23.50
N ILE A 14 -52.54 0.91 -22.85
CA ILE A 14 -52.49 -0.51 -22.47
C ILE A 14 -52.36 -1.28 -23.79
N THR A 15 -51.20 -1.89 -24.03
CA THR A 15 -51.05 -2.83 -25.15
C THR A 15 -50.13 -3.96 -24.75
N ARG A 16 -50.77 -5.13 -24.70
CA ARG A 16 -50.26 -6.50 -24.80
C ARG A 16 -49.55 -7.06 -23.58
N ALA A 17 -50.34 -7.88 -22.88
CA ALA A 17 -49.97 -9.24 -22.48
C ALA A 17 -48.69 -9.73 -23.19
N GLN A 18 -47.57 -9.70 -22.47
CA GLN A 18 -46.42 -10.50 -22.83
C GLN A 18 -46.61 -11.88 -22.20
N ASP A 19 -47.24 -12.72 -23.01
CA ASP A 19 -47.09 -14.16 -23.12
C ASP A 19 -45.99 -14.72 -22.21
N SER A 20 -46.43 -15.25 -21.07
CA SER A 20 -45.66 -16.08 -20.15
C SER A 20 -45.27 -17.39 -20.84
N ARG A 21 -44.29 -17.33 -21.73
CA ARG A 21 -43.53 -18.52 -22.16
C ARG A 21 -42.32 -18.63 -21.27
N SER A 22 -42.48 -19.43 -20.21
CA SER A 22 -41.40 -20.00 -19.42
C SER A 22 -40.38 -20.67 -20.32
N ALA A 23 -39.32 -19.92 -20.68
CA ALA A 23 -38.14 -20.48 -21.32
C ALA A 23 -37.49 -21.48 -20.35
N PRO A 24 -37.03 -22.65 -20.84
CA PRO A 24 -36.32 -23.60 -19.97
C PRO A 24 -35.07 -22.92 -19.39
N PRO A 25 -34.68 -23.19 -18.13
CA PRO A 25 -33.48 -22.60 -17.55
C PRO A 25 -32.29 -23.03 -18.40
N ALA A 26 -31.69 -22.07 -19.11
CA ALA A 26 -30.48 -22.28 -19.88
C ALA A 26 -29.44 -22.90 -18.94
N ARG A 27 -29.14 -24.18 -19.16
CA ARG A 27 -28.18 -24.97 -18.39
C ARG A 27 -26.87 -24.16 -18.35
N ARG A 28 -26.55 -23.54 -17.19
CA ARG A 28 -25.31 -22.81 -16.95
C ARG A 28 -24.14 -23.77 -17.17
N ARG A 29 -23.67 -23.89 -18.42
CA ARG A 29 -22.39 -24.51 -18.75
C ARG A 29 -21.35 -23.65 -18.05
N ARG A 30 -20.80 -24.15 -16.93
CA ARG A 30 -19.69 -23.49 -16.23
C ARG A 30 -18.58 -23.22 -17.26
N PRO A 31 -18.07 -21.98 -17.36
CA PRO A 31 -17.40 -21.58 -18.58
C PRO A 31 -15.99 -22.13 -18.58
N LYS A 32 -15.64 -22.94 -19.59
CA LYS A 32 -14.23 -23.28 -19.89
C LYS A 32 -13.36 -22.03 -20.12
N THR A 33 -13.99 -20.87 -20.34
CA THR A 33 -13.37 -19.55 -20.42
C THR A 33 -12.85 -19.02 -19.09
N GLU A 34 -13.39 -19.44 -17.94
CA GLU A 34 -12.94 -18.93 -16.63
C GLU A 34 -11.57 -19.48 -16.23
N VAL A 35 -11.36 -20.78 -16.46
CA VAL A 35 -10.05 -21.43 -16.23
C VAL A 35 -8.98 -20.87 -17.17
N ARG A 36 -9.35 -20.54 -18.42
CA ARG A 36 -8.42 -19.93 -19.38
C ARG A 36 -8.05 -18.49 -19.00
N ARG A 37 -9.00 -17.72 -18.46
CA ARG A 37 -8.74 -16.38 -17.90
C ARG A 37 -7.85 -16.42 -16.67
N LEU A 38 -8.10 -17.35 -15.74
CA LEU A 38 -7.26 -17.56 -14.55
C LEU A 38 -5.83 -17.93 -14.94
N ARG A 39 -5.64 -18.85 -15.89
CA ARG A 39 -4.31 -19.23 -16.38
C ARG A 39 -3.57 -18.06 -17.06
N ALA A 40 -4.27 -17.28 -17.88
CA ALA A 40 -3.69 -16.10 -18.52
C ALA A 40 -3.31 -15.01 -17.49
N GLY A 41 -4.16 -14.78 -16.49
CA GLY A 41 -3.87 -13.86 -15.38
C GLY A 41 -2.68 -14.33 -14.54
N LEU A 42 -2.62 -15.62 -14.22
CA LEU A 42 -1.50 -16.20 -13.47
C LEU A 42 -0.20 -16.14 -14.26
N ALA A 43 -0.22 -16.41 -15.57
CA ALA A 43 0.95 -16.30 -16.43
C ALA A 43 1.50 -14.86 -16.50
N PHE A 44 0.62 -13.85 -16.48
CA PHE A 44 1.02 -12.45 -16.42
C PHE A 44 1.58 -12.05 -15.04
N LEU A 45 1.04 -12.63 -13.97
CA LEU A 45 1.52 -12.39 -12.60
C LEU A 45 2.83 -13.12 -12.29
N LEU A 46 3.07 -14.27 -12.93
CA LEU A 46 4.19 -15.17 -12.68
C LEU A 46 5.56 -14.48 -12.67
N PRO A 47 5.96 -13.66 -13.67
CA PRO A 47 7.27 -13.02 -13.65
C PRO A 47 7.44 -12.04 -12.47
N GLY A 48 6.40 -11.27 -12.13
CA GLY A 48 6.43 -10.39 -10.96
C GLY A 48 6.53 -11.17 -9.65
N LEU A 49 5.77 -12.26 -9.54
CA LEU A 49 5.79 -13.15 -8.38
C LEU A 49 7.16 -13.83 -8.22
N LEU A 50 7.79 -14.25 -9.32
CA LEU A 50 9.11 -14.86 -9.32
C LEU A 50 10.18 -13.88 -8.85
N ILE A 51 10.17 -12.63 -9.36
CA ILE A 51 11.09 -11.60 -8.92
C ILE A 51 10.91 -11.36 -7.42
N LEU A 52 9.68 -11.19 -6.96
CA LEU A 52 9.40 -10.99 -5.53
C LEU A 52 9.82 -12.20 -4.69
N ALA A 53 9.59 -13.42 -5.18
CA ALA A 53 10.02 -14.65 -4.51
C ALA A 53 11.53 -14.74 -4.34
N ILE A 54 12.29 -14.43 -5.39
CA ILE A 54 13.75 -14.54 -5.39
C ILE A 54 14.40 -13.40 -4.59
N TRP A 55 13.90 -12.18 -4.74
CA TRP A 55 14.56 -11.00 -4.17
C TRP A 55 14.04 -10.59 -2.79
N VAL A 56 12.82 -11.00 -2.42
CA VAL A 56 12.21 -10.64 -1.13
C VAL A 56 12.05 -11.88 -0.28
N PHE A 57 11.32 -12.90 -0.76
CA PHE A 57 10.99 -14.05 0.09
C PHE A 57 12.20 -14.93 0.38
N TYR A 58 13.02 -15.27 -0.62
CA TYR A 58 14.22 -16.08 -0.44
C TYR A 58 15.17 -15.51 0.64
N PRO A 59 15.64 -14.25 0.56
CA PRO A 59 16.50 -13.70 1.61
C PRO A 59 15.77 -13.54 2.95
N THR A 60 14.46 -13.31 2.97
CA THR A 60 13.68 -13.26 4.21
C THR A 60 13.67 -14.62 4.92
N PHE A 61 13.36 -15.71 4.21
CA PHE A 61 13.37 -17.05 4.80
C PHE A 61 14.79 -17.49 5.20
N TYR A 62 15.80 -17.11 4.41
CA TYR A 62 17.19 -17.38 4.74
C TYR A 62 17.64 -16.62 6.00
N ALA A 63 17.28 -15.34 6.13
CA ALA A 63 17.54 -14.55 7.33
C ALA A 63 16.81 -15.09 8.56
N LEU A 64 15.57 -15.56 8.38
CA LEU A 64 14.82 -16.25 9.44
C LEU A 64 15.55 -17.52 9.86
N TRP A 65 16.01 -18.35 8.93
CA TRP A 65 16.80 -19.53 9.27
C TRP A 65 18.07 -19.16 10.06
N ILE A 66 18.82 -18.16 9.58
CA ILE A 66 20.03 -17.67 10.27
C ILE A 66 19.72 -17.17 11.67
N SER A 67 18.57 -16.54 11.90
CA SER A 67 18.19 -16.02 13.21
C SER A 67 18.08 -17.09 14.31
N PHE A 68 17.92 -18.37 13.94
CA PHE A 68 17.95 -19.51 14.86
C PHE A 68 19.33 -20.19 14.97
N THR A 69 20.32 -19.71 14.23
CA THR A 69 21.68 -20.27 14.21
C THR A 69 22.70 -19.33 14.84
N ASP A 70 23.76 -19.89 15.41
CA ASP A 70 24.96 -19.14 15.78
C ASP A 70 25.75 -18.86 14.51
N SER A 71 25.58 -17.67 13.97
CA SER A 71 26.36 -17.17 12.84
C SER A 71 27.38 -16.14 13.33
N SER A 72 28.22 -16.52 14.29
CA SER A 72 29.38 -15.74 14.74
C SER A 72 30.41 -15.45 13.64
N GLY A 73 30.20 -15.93 12.40
CA GLY A 73 30.99 -15.63 11.21
C GLY A 73 32.36 -16.32 11.17
N LEU A 74 32.77 -16.96 12.28
CA LEU A 74 34.05 -17.61 12.47
C LEU A 74 33.95 -19.14 12.58
N ASN A 75 32.76 -19.68 12.91
CA ASN A 75 32.52 -21.11 13.09
C ASN A 75 31.41 -21.60 12.15
N ASP A 76 31.33 -22.92 11.96
CA ASP A 76 30.22 -23.55 11.25
C ASP A 76 28.89 -23.19 11.94
N PRO A 77 27.84 -22.81 11.17
CA PRO A 77 26.58 -22.37 11.73
C PRO A 77 25.92 -23.50 12.51
N SER A 78 25.87 -23.33 13.84
CA SER A 78 25.22 -24.29 14.74
C SER A 78 23.79 -23.85 15.05
N PHE A 79 22.85 -24.78 15.10
CA PHE A 79 21.46 -24.46 15.43
C PHE A 79 21.33 -24.24 16.95
N ILE A 80 21.05 -23.00 17.37
CA ILE A 80 20.93 -22.59 18.78
C ILE A 80 19.49 -22.25 19.19
N GLY A 81 18.53 -22.50 18.30
CA GLY A 81 17.11 -22.26 18.54
C GLY A 81 16.82 -20.80 18.88
N LEU A 82 16.18 -20.53 20.02
CA LEU A 82 15.74 -19.19 20.41
C LEU A 82 16.78 -18.37 21.21
N ALA A 83 18.01 -18.87 21.36
CA ALA A 83 19.02 -18.21 22.17
C ALA A 83 19.33 -16.77 21.70
N ASN A 84 19.35 -16.52 20.39
CA ASN A 84 19.53 -15.17 19.83
C ASN A 84 18.44 -14.20 20.29
N TYR A 85 17.18 -14.66 20.37
CA TYR A 85 16.07 -13.82 20.82
C TYR A 85 16.14 -13.55 22.32
N ALA A 86 16.55 -14.53 23.13
CA ALA A 86 16.75 -14.31 24.57
C ALA A 86 17.85 -13.26 24.82
N ARG A 87 18.93 -13.30 24.02
CA ARG A 87 20.05 -12.35 24.12
C ARG A 87 19.63 -10.90 23.91
N ILE A 88 18.67 -10.64 23.00
CA ILE A 88 18.11 -9.30 22.74
C ILE A 88 17.53 -8.67 24.02
N PHE A 89 16.94 -9.47 24.91
CA PHE A 89 16.34 -8.97 26.15
C PHE A 89 17.35 -8.78 27.28
N THR A 90 18.50 -9.46 27.22
CA THR A 90 19.54 -9.39 28.26
C THR A 90 20.61 -8.33 27.96
N ASP A 91 20.80 -7.99 26.69
CA ASP A 91 21.84 -7.08 26.24
C ASP A 91 21.40 -5.60 26.33
N ALA A 92 22.19 -4.79 27.05
CA ALA A 92 21.88 -3.39 27.33
C ALA A 92 21.95 -2.51 26.07
N ASP A 93 22.91 -2.78 25.18
CA ASP A 93 23.09 -2.01 23.95
C ASP A 93 21.93 -2.25 22.98
N THR A 94 21.55 -3.52 22.80
CA THR A 94 20.40 -3.90 21.98
C THR A 94 19.10 -3.30 22.51
N ARG A 95 18.89 -3.31 23.84
CA ARG A 95 17.72 -2.68 24.46
C ARG A 95 17.69 -1.16 24.25
N GLY A 96 18.84 -0.50 24.41
CA GLY A 96 18.98 0.94 24.15
C GLY A 96 18.63 1.29 22.71
N ALA A 97 19.14 0.51 21.74
CA ALA A 97 18.83 0.67 20.33
C ALA A 97 17.32 0.51 20.05
N ILE A 98 16.68 -0.53 20.59
CA ILE A 98 15.23 -0.76 20.42
C ILE A 98 14.41 0.42 20.97
N VAL A 99 14.73 0.90 22.18
CA VAL A 99 14.04 2.04 22.79
C VAL A 99 14.23 3.31 21.98
N ASN A 100 15.45 3.57 21.49
CA ASN A 100 15.72 4.73 20.65
C ASN A 100 14.95 4.67 19.33
N THR A 101 14.97 3.53 18.64
CA THR A 101 14.23 3.34 17.38
C THR A 101 12.72 3.49 17.61
N LEU A 102 12.18 2.91 18.69
CA LEU A 102 10.75 3.02 18.99
C LEU A 102 10.36 4.45 19.35
N THR A 103 11.15 5.13 20.18
CA THR A 103 10.93 6.52 20.57
C THR A 103 10.97 7.43 19.34
N TYR A 104 11.96 7.22 18.46
CA TYR A 104 12.04 7.91 17.18
C TYR A 104 10.80 7.65 16.33
N ALA A 105 10.40 6.39 16.12
CA ALA A 105 9.27 6.04 15.26
C ALA A 105 7.95 6.64 15.77
N VAL A 106 7.68 6.51 17.07
CA VAL A 106 6.45 7.00 17.71
C VAL A 106 6.41 8.53 17.78
N SER A 107 7.55 9.21 17.87
CA SER A 107 7.57 10.69 17.91
C SER A 107 7.58 11.29 16.51
N PHE A 108 8.39 10.73 15.62
CA PHE A 108 8.60 11.25 14.27
C PHE A 108 7.39 11.01 13.36
N ALA A 109 6.80 9.81 13.35
CA ALA A 109 5.72 9.51 12.42
C ALA A 109 4.47 10.39 12.62
N PRO A 110 3.96 10.61 13.85
CA PRO A 110 2.84 11.52 14.07
C PRO A 110 3.20 12.97 13.76
N LEU A 111 4.41 13.41 14.09
CA LEU A 111 4.88 14.77 13.79
C LEU A 111 4.90 15.04 12.28
N VAL A 112 5.40 14.09 11.49
CA VAL A 112 5.41 14.17 10.02
C VAL A 112 3.98 14.21 9.48
N ILE A 113 3.10 13.33 9.96
CA ILE A 113 1.68 13.29 9.52
C ILE A 113 0.97 14.59 9.87
N ALA A 114 1.12 15.08 11.10
CA ALA A 114 0.50 16.32 11.57
C ALA A 114 0.98 17.52 10.73
N THR A 115 2.29 17.60 10.48
CA THR A 115 2.89 18.66 9.65
C THR A 115 2.40 18.56 8.20
N ALA A 116 2.34 17.36 7.63
CA ALA A 116 1.85 17.14 6.27
C ALA A 116 0.38 17.56 6.13
N ILE A 117 -0.47 17.23 7.10
CA ILE A 117 -1.88 17.64 7.12
C ILE A 117 -2.00 19.15 7.29
N ALA A 118 -1.26 19.75 8.22
CA ALA A 118 -1.26 21.20 8.42
C ALA A 118 -0.87 21.94 7.14
N MET A 119 0.18 21.47 6.46
CA MET A 119 0.63 22.02 5.18
C MET A 119 -0.39 21.81 4.07
N ALA A 120 -1.01 20.62 4.00
CA ALA A 120 -2.07 20.32 3.04
C ALA A 120 -3.29 21.24 3.22
N LEU A 121 -3.73 21.48 4.47
CA LEU A 121 -4.83 22.39 4.78
C LEU A 121 -4.50 23.84 4.43
N LEU A 122 -3.26 24.28 4.71
CA LEU A 122 -2.81 25.62 4.35
C LEU A 122 -2.81 25.81 2.83
N LEU A 123 -2.26 24.85 2.07
CA LEU A 123 -2.20 24.88 0.61
C LEU A 123 -3.54 24.57 -0.08
N ASN A 124 -4.57 24.13 0.65
CA ASN A 124 -5.90 23.86 0.09
C ASN A 124 -6.83 25.09 0.08
N ARG A 125 -6.41 26.21 0.68
CA ARG A 125 -7.18 27.45 0.63
C ARG A 125 -7.20 27.99 -0.81
N LYS A 126 -8.39 28.39 -1.28
CA LYS A 126 -8.61 28.89 -2.65
C LYS A 126 -7.95 30.25 -2.89
N ASP A 127 -7.68 30.98 -1.82
CA ASP A 127 -7.19 32.37 -1.86
C ASP A 127 -5.66 32.48 -1.83
N LEU A 128 -4.92 31.37 -1.97
CA LEU A 128 -3.45 31.41 -2.01
C LEU A 128 -2.93 31.88 -3.37
N PRO A 129 -2.21 33.02 -3.46
CA PRO A 129 -1.46 33.36 -4.65
C PRO A 129 -0.31 32.35 -4.85
N LEU A 130 0.00 32.03 -6.11
CA LEU A 130 1.12 31.15 -6.50
C LEU A 130 1.10 29.74 -5.86
N ARG A 131 -0.09 29.15 -5.65
CA ARG A 131 -0.26 27.78 -5.10
C ARG A 131 0.64 26.72 -5.75
N GLY A 132 0.90 26.81 -7.05
CA GLY A 132 1.79 25.92 -7.78
C GLY A 132 3.26 26.02 -7.33
N PHE A 133 3.76 27.24 -7.11
CA PHE A 133 5.13 27.47 -6.65
C PHE A 133 5.36 26.92 -5.24
N PHE A 134 4.47 27.24 -4.29
CA PHE A 134 4.56 26.72 -2.92
C PHE A 134 4.53 25.20 -2.88
N ARG A 135 3.66 24.56 -3.69
CA ARG A 135 3.61 23.11 -3.81
C ARG A 135 4.97 22.57 -4.28
N THR A 136 5.54 23.13 -5.34
CA THR A 136 6.83 22.66 -5.89
C THR A 136 7.98 22.78 -4.89
N VAL A 137 8.10 23.91 -4.17
CA VAL A 137 9.20 24.11 -3.19
C VAL A 137 9.13 23.12 -2.03
N ILE A 138 7.93 22.82 -1.53
CA ILE A 138 7.74 21.85 -0.43
C ILE A 138 8.08 20.42 -0.88
N PHE A 139 7.82 20.08 -2.14
CA PHE A 139 8.15 18.75 -2.68
C PHE A 139 9.58 18.63 -3.21
N LEU A 140 10.27 19.76 -3.45
CA LEU A 140 11.65 19.79 -3.93
C LEU A 140 12.61 18.90 -3.12
N PRO A 141 12.65 18.93 -1.78
CA PRO A 141 13.59 18.10 -1.02
C PRO A 141 13.36 16.60 -1.19
N PHE A 142 12.14 16.15 -1.53
CA PHE A 142 11.86 14.73 -1.79
C PHE A 142 12.40 14.25 -3.14
N ILE A 143 12.72 15.18 -4.04
CA ILE A 143 13.30 14.89 -5.35
C ILE A 143 14.84 14.90 -5.27
N ILE A 144 15.41 15.56 -4.27
CA ILE A 144 16.86 15.58 -4.03
C ILE A 144 17.30 14.20 -3.52
N SER A 145 18.32 13.61 -4.15
CA SER A 145 18.90 12.34 -3.72
C SER A 145 19.48 12.45 -2.31
N MET A 146 19.33 11.39 -1.50
CA MET A 146 19.96 11.27 -0.18
C MET A 146 21.47 11.54 -0.22
N ALA A 147 22.15 11.15 -1.31
CA ALA A 147 23.58 11.42 -1.48
C ALA A 147 23.90 12.92 -1.53
N VAL A 148 23.07 13.71 -2.23
CA VAL A 148 23.24 15.18 -2.33
C VAL A 148 22.95 15.83 -0.99
N ALA A 149 21.89 15.40 -0.30
CA ALA A 149 21.55 15.89 1.02
C ALA A 149 22.67 15.64 2.05
N ALA A 150 23.26 14.44 2.03
CA ALA A 150 24.39 14.08 2.89
C ALA A 150 25.62 14.95 2.62
N LEU A 151 25.95 15.20 1.35
CA LEU A 151 27.06 16.09 0.98
C LEU A 151 26.80 17.53 1.43
N SER A 152 25.60 18.06 1.24
CA SER A 152 25.25 19.41 1.71
C SER A 152 25.41 19.55 3.22
N PHE A 153 25.02 18.54 3.99
CA PHE A 153 25.18 18.55 5.44
C PHE A 153 26.65 18.41 5.87
N SER A 154 27.48 17.72 5.09
CA SER A 154 28.93 17.61 5.35
C SER A 154 29.69 18.92 5.13
N PHE A 155 29.12 19.87 4.39
CA PHE A 155 29.70 21.21 4.20
C PHE A 155 29.27 22.21 5.29
N MET A 156 28.29 21.86 6.14
CA MET A 156 27.83 22.64 7.29
C MET A 156 28.56 22.22 8.56
#